data_AF-A0A8T4KQ41-F1
#
_entry.id   AF-A0A8T4KQ41-F1
#
_cell.length_a   1.000
_cell.length_b   1.000
_cell.length_c   1.000
_cell.angle_alpha   90.00
_cell.angle_beta   90.00
_cell.angle_gamma   90.00
#
_symmetry.space_group_name_H-M   'P 1'
#
loop_
_entity.id
_entity.type
_entity.pdbx_description
1 polymer ?
#
loop_
_entity_poly.entity_id
_entity_poly.type
_entity_poly.pdbx_seq_one_letter_code
_entity_poly.pdbx_strand_id
1 'polypeptide(L)'
;MPIHHSGILHIHRRKRISKKLSRYPHKNSKLRLLDKLLMAIAIFGPLVNIPQIIKIFTEKSAAGISLVTWSLYIVISIPWILYGIAHKEPPIIISYILLIILHSIVIAGIFMYG
;
A
#
# COMPACT_ATOMS: atom_id res chain seq x y z
N MET A 1 -42.41 11.57 36.58
CA MET A 1 -41.97 10.94 35.31
C MET A 1 -40.45 10.73 35.38
N PRO A 2 -39.92 9.50 35.48
CA PRO A 2 -38.49 9.29 35.56
C PRO A 2 -37.87 9.32 34.17
N ILE A 3 -36.84 10.14 34.00
CA ILE A 3 -36.14 10.38 32.75
C ILE A 3 -35.15 9.22 32.55
N HIS A 4 -35.31 8.45 31.46
CA HIS A 4 -34.57 7.22 31.19
C HIS A 4 -33.07 7.51 30.92
N HIS A 5 -32.21 7.43 31.95
CA HIS A 5 -30.75 7.66 31.86
C HIS A 5 -29.95 6.57 31.11
N SER A 6 -30.63 5.57 30.54
CA SER A 6 -29.99 4.39 29.94
C SER A 6 -29.12 4.70 28.71
N GLY A 7 -29.47 5.72 27.91
CA GLY A 7 -28.73 6.07 26.68
C GLY A 7 -27.30 6.58 26.90
N ILE A 8 -27.07 7.31 28.01
CA ILE A 8 -25.78 7.95 28.29
C ILE A 8 -24.71 6.89 28.63
N LEU A 9 -25.11 5.82 29.32
CA LEU A 9 -24.22 4.71 29.69
C LEU A 9 -23.69 3.96 28.46
N HIS A 10 -24.53 3.77 27.43
CA HIS A 10 -24.14 3.13 26.17
C HIS A 10 -23.10 3.94 25.39
N ILE A 11 -23.22 5.27 25.36
CA ILE A 11 -22.29 6.17 24.67
C ILE A 11 -20.90 6.11 25.33
N HIS A 12 -20.84 6.19 26.67
CA HIS A 12 -19.57 6.09 27.39
C HIS A 12 -18.90 4.73 27.24
N ARG A 13 -19.69 3.64 27.18
CA ARG A 13 -19.18 2.28 26.98
C ARG A 13 -18.58 2.11 25.58
N ARG A 14 -19.25 2.61 24.52
CA ARG A 14 -18.70 2.63 23.15
C ARG A 14 -17.43 3.47 23.06
N LYS A 15 -17.41 4.65 23.68
CA LYS A 15 -16.24 5.53 23.72
C LYS A 15 -15.04 4.87 24.41
N ARG A 16 -15.26 4.09 25.47
CA ARG A 16 -14.20 3.33 26.18
C ARG A 16 -13.65 2.16 25.38
N ILE A 17 -14.52 1.43 24.66
CA ILE A 17 -14.12 0.30 23.78
C ILE A 17 -13.35 0.81 22.57
N SER A 18 -13.81 1.89 21.93
CA SER A 18 -13.10 2.59 20.85
C SER A 18 -11.71 3.09 21.29
N LYS A 19 -11.58 3.61 22.51
CA LYS A 19 -10.29 4.05 23.07
C LYS A 19 -9.30 2.91 23.33
N LYS A 20 -9.79 1.66 23.33
CA LYS A 20 -8.99 0.43 23.51
C LYS A 20 -8.51 -0.16 22.17
N LEU A 21 -8.93 0.39 21.02
CA LEU A 21 -8.21 0.16 19.77
C LEU A 21 -6.86 0.87 19.88
N SER A 22 -5.81 0.06 20.02
CA SER A 22 -4.43 0.51 19.98
C SER A 22 -4.17 1.28 18.67
N ARG A 23 -3.86 2.57 18.77
CA ARG A 23 -3.30 3.35 17.67
C ARG A 23 -1.92 2.79 17.32
N TYR A 24 -1.63 2.69 16.03
CA TYR A 24 -0.28 2.58 15.52
C TYR A 24 0.55 3.76 16.09
N PRO A 25 1.67 3.55 16.82
CA PRO A 25 2.43 2.31 17.04
C PRO A 25 2.06 1.55 18.34
N HIS A 26 2.13 0.21 18.30
CA HIS A 26 1.77 -0.69 19.41
C HIS A 26 2.79 -0.68 20.58
N LYS A 27 2.29 -0.78 21.82
CA LYS A 27 3.10 -0.84 23.06
C LYS A 27 3.97 -2.12 23.17
N ASN A 28 3.67 -3.16 22.40
CA ASN A 28 4.38 -4.44 22.41
C ASN A 28 5.59 -4.41 21.45
N SER A 29 6.78 -4.74 21.94
CA SER A 29 8.04 -4.63 21.20
C SER A 29 8.04 -5.42 19.87
N LYS A 30 7.42 -6.61 19.85
CA LYS A 30 7.31 -7.43 18.64
C LYS A 30 6.45 -6.77 17.55
N LEU A 31 5.35 -6.12 17.95
CA LEU A 31 4.48 -5.40 17.02
C LEU A 31 5.18 -4.16 16.47
N ARG A 32 5.93 -3.43 17.31
CA ARG A 32 6.73 -2.29 16.86
C ARG A 32 7.87 -2.68 15.89
N LEU A 33 8.44 -3.88 16.04
CA LEU A 33 9.40 -4.41 15.08
C LEU A 33 8.72 -4.71 13.74
N LEU A 34 7.56 -5.37 13.78
CA LEU A 34 6.76 -5.64 12.58
C LEU A 34 6.39 -4.33 11.85
N ASP A 35 5.92 -3.31 12.58
CA ASP A 35 5.59 -1.98 12.06
C ASP A 35 6.78 -1.37 11.27
N LYS A 36 8.00 -1.45 11.83
CA LYS A 36 9.22 -0.97 11.16
C LYS A 36 9.59 -1.80 9.93
N LEU A 37 9.45 -3.13 10.01
CA LEU A 37 9.74 -4.02 8.89
C LEU A 37 8.77 -3.78 7.74
N LEU A 38 7.48 -3.64 8.02
CA LEU A 38 6.46 -3.33 7.02
C LEU A 38 6.74 -1.99 6.33
N MET A 39 7.17 -0.99 7.09
CA MET A 39 7.56 0.30 6.52
C MET A 39 8.81 0.19 5.62
N ALA A 40 9.79 -0.64 5.98
CA ALA A 40 10.94 -0.92 5.11
C ALA A 40 10.50 -1.68 3.85
N ILE A 41 9.70 -2.74 3.99
CA ILE A 41 9.18 -3.53 2.88
C ILE A 41 8.32 -2.68 1.93
N ALA A 42 7.57 -1.71 2.44
CA ALA A 42 6.80 -0.81 1.59
C ALA A 42 7.69 -0.01 0.61
N ILE A 43 8.93 0.31 1.02
CA ILE A 43 9.90 1.03 0.19
C ILE A 43 10.71 0.07 -0.68
N PHE A 44 11.23 -1.03 -0.12
CA PHE A 44 12.11 -1.95 -0.83
C PHE A 44 11.35 -2.96 -1.69
N GLY A 45 10.14 -3.32 -1.31
CA GLY A 45 9.30 -4.31 -1.99
C GLY A 45 9.10 -3.99 -3.48
N PRO A 46 8.72 -2.77 -3.88
CA PRO A 46 8.58 -2.43 -5.30
C PRO A 46 9.88 -2.58 -6.12
N LEU A 47 11.05 -2.43 -5.49
CA LEU A 47 12.35 -2.51 -6.17
C LEU A 47 12.64 -3.89 -6.77
N VAL A 48 11.88 -4.93 -6.38
CA VAL A 48 11.96 -6.26 -7.01
C VAL A 48 11.62 -6.25 -8.51
N ASN A 49 11.03 -5.16 -9.03
CA ASN A 49 10.79 -4.98 -10.46
C ASN A 49 12.02 -4.47 -11.23
N ILE A 50 13.06 -3.98 -10.55
CA ILE A 50 14.26 -3.44 -11.19
C ILE A 50 14.96 -4.47 -12.09
N PRO A 51 15.16 -5.74 -11.70
CA PRO A 51 15.76 -6.74 -12.59
C PRO A 51 15.01 -6.91 -13.91
N GLN A 52 13.67 -6.85 -13.90
CA GLN A 52 12.86 -6.93 -15.12
C GLN A 52 13.09 -5.71 -16.02
N ILE A 53 13.19 -4.51 -15.43
CA ILE A 53 13.53 -3.28 -16.16
C ILE A 53 14.93 -3.42 -16.78
N ILE A 54 15.94 -3.78 -15.98
CA ILE A 54 17.32 -3.97 -16.47
C ILE A 54 17.34 -4.96 -17.63
N LYS A 55 16.64 -6.09 -17.51
CA LYS A 55 16.57 -7.10 -18.56
C LYS A 55 16.08 -6.51 -19.90
N ILE A 56 14.96 -5.78 -19.89
CA ILE A 56 14.40 -5.16 -21.09
C ILE A 56 15.40 -4.18 -21.75
N PHE A 57 16.02 -3.31 -20.94
CA PHE A 57 16.88 -2.26 -21.47
C PHE A 57 18.28 -2.75 -21.85
N THR A 58 18.77 -3.85 -21.26
CA THR A 58 20.06 -4.48 -21.61
C THR A 58 19.90 -5.41 -22.80
N GLU A 59 18.89 -6.28 -22.80
CA GLU A 59 18.64 -7.23 -23.90
C GLU A 59 18.01 -6.54 -25.12
N LYS A 60 17.54 -5.29 -24.96
CA LYS A 60 16.84 -4.53 -26.00
C LYS A 60 15.66 -5.32 -26.57
N SER A 61 14.98 -6.07 -25.70
CA SER A 61 13.85 -6.90 -26.06
C SER A 61 12.83 -6.92 -24.93
N ALA A 62 11.57 -6.70 -25.28
CA ALA A 62 10.42 -6.92 -24.42
C ALA A 62 9.58 -8.13 -24.89
N ALA A 63 10.18 -9.03 -25.67
CA ALA A 63 9.51 -10.23 -26.16
C ALA A 63 8.97 -11.08 -24.99
N GLY A 64 7.69 -11.45 -25.08
CA GLY A 64 7.00 -12.23 -24.05
C GLY A 64 6.50 -11.41 -22.85
N ILE A 65 6.67 -10.09 -22.84
CA ILE A 65 6.18 -9.21 -21.78
C ILE A 65 4.81 -8.64 -22.18
N SER A 66 3.78 -8.95 -21.39
CA SER A 66 2.40 -8.54 -21.68
C SER A 66 2.14 -7.07 -21.31
N LEU A 67 1.97 -6.20 -22.31
CA LEU A 67 1.57 -4.79 -22.13
C LEU A 67 0.29 -4.67 -21.27
N VAL A 68 -0.69 -5.56 -21.53
CA VAL A 68 -1.97 -5.56 -20.81
C VAL A 68 -1.76 -5.79 -19.33
N THR A 69 -0.91 -6.74 -18.96
CA THR A 69 -0.64 -7.08 -17.56
C THR A 69 -0.04 -5.88 -16.81
N TRP A 70 0.98 -5.23 -17.36
CA TRP A 70 1.64 -4.08 -16.72
C TRP A 70 0.72 -2.85 -16.65
N SER A 71 -0.13 -2.65 -17.66
CA SER A 71 -1.12 -1.57 -17.66
C SER A 71 -2.19 -1.81 -16.58
N LEU A 72 -2.67 -3.05 -16.42
CA LEU A 72 -3.64 -3.40 -15.38
C LEU A 72 -3.06 -3.21 -13.98
N TYR A 73 -1.77 -3.50 -13.76
CA TYR A 73 -1.15 -3.23 -12.47
C TYR A 73 -1.17 -1.73 -12.12
N ILE A 74 -0.99 -0.83 -13.09
CA ILE A 74 -1.12 0.62 -12.84
C ILE A 74 -2.56 0.95 -12.44
N VAL A 75 -3.56 0.45 -13.18
CA VAL A 75 -4.98 0.70 -12.89
C VAL A 75 -5.35 0.20 -11.49
N ILE A 76 -4.93 -1.01 -11.13
CA ILE A 76 -5.19 -1.63 -9.81
C ILE A 76 -4.48 -0.87 -8.69
N SER A 77 -3.34 -0.22 -8.96
CA SER A 77 -2.62 0.57 -7.96
C SER A 77 -3.40 1.81 -7.50
N ILE A 78 -4.28 2.36 -8.34
CA ILE A 78 -5.04 3.59 -8.05
C ILE A 78 -5.97 3.39 -6.82
N PRO A 79 -6.86 2.38 -6.79
CA PRO A 79 -7.66 2.09 -5.59
C PRO A 79 -6.84 1.92 -4.32
N TRP A 80 -5.65 1.31 -4.39
CA TRP A 80 -4.78 1.11 -3.22
C TRP A 80 -4.19 2.42 -2.69
N ILE A 81 -3.81 3.34 -3.58
CA ILE A 81 -3.36 4.68 -3.18
C ILE A 81 -4.51 5.42 -2.51
N LEU A 82 -5.72 5.40 -3.10
CA LEU A 82 -6.90 6.01 -2.51
C LEU A 82 -7.23 5.41 -1.13
N TYR A 83 -7.12 4.09 -0.99
CA TYR A 83 -7.29 3.40 0.28
C TYR A 83 -6.26 3.86 1.32
N GLY A 84 -4.98 3.93 0.94
CA GLY A 84 -3.90 4.40 1.80
C GLY A 84 -4.10 5.84 2.27
N ILE A 85 -4.58 6.72 1.39
CA ILE A 85 -4.93 8.11 1.74
C ILE A 85 -6.10 8.13 2.72
N ALA A 86 -7.18 7.41 2.43
CA ALA A 86 -8.39 7.37 3.27
C ALA A 86 -8.11 6.85 4.69
N HIS A 87 -7.20 5.88 4.82
CA HIS A 87 -6.84 5.27 6.11
C HIS A 87 -5.60 5.89 6.76
N LYS A 88 -4.97 6.89 6.11
CA LYS A 88 -3.72 7.54 6.57
C LYS A 88 -2.57 6.55 6.79
N GLU A 89 -2.39 5.65 5.83
CA GLU A 89 -1.35 4.62 5.81
C GLU A 89 -0.24 4.97 4.80
N PRO A 90 0.75 5.81 5.18
CA PRO A 90 1.79 6.27 4.27
C PRO A 90 2.62 5.16 3.61
N PRO A 91 2.93 4.02 4.25
CA PRO A 91 3.67 2.94 3.59
C PRO A 91 2.95 2.43 2.33
N ILE A 92 1.62 2.27 2.39
CA ILE A 92 0.83 1.82 1.23
C ILE A 92 0.92 2.84 0.09
N ILE A 93 0.73 4.12 0.41
CA ILE A 93 0.77 5.21 -0.59
C ILE A 93 2.12 5.23 -1.29
N ILE A 94 3.23 5.23 -0.53
CA ILE A 94 4.59 5.28 -1.07
C ILE A 94 4.87 4.06 -1.95
N SER A 95 4.48 2.87 -1.48
CA SER A 95 4.72 1.61 -2.20
C SER A 95 4.03 1.59 -3.55
N TYR A 96 2.74 1.95 -3.60
CA TYR A 96 1.97 1.92 -4.84
C TYR A 96 2.32 3.07 -5.80
N ILE A 97 2.74 4.24 -5.31
CA ILE A 97 3.32 5.28 -6.17
C ILE A 97 4.60 4.77 -6.83
N LEU A 98 5.49 4.13 -6.07
CA LEU A 98 6.73 3.57 -6.60
C LEU A 98 6.46 2.46 -7.63
N LEU A 99 5.46 1.59 -7.37
CA LEU A 99 5.02 0.59 -8.34
C LEU A 99 4.52 1.21 -9.65
N ILE A 100 3.70 2.28 -9.58
CA ILE A 100 3.24 2.98 -10.80
C ILE A 100 4.43 3.48 -11.62
N ILE A 101 5.43 4.09 -10.98
CA ILE A 101 6.64 4.59 -11.68
C ILE A 101 7.38 3.43 -12.35
N LEU A 102 7.67 2.35 -11.61
CA LEU A 102 8.41 1.20 -12.13
C LEU A 102 7.65 0.48 -13.26
N HIS A 103 6.34 0.31 -13.12
CA HIS A 103 5.50 -0.32 -14.15
C HIS A 103 5.42 0.56 -15.40
N SER A 104 5.40 1.89 -15.24
CA SER A 104 5.44 2.82 -16.38
C SER A 104 6.76 2.72 -17.14
N ILE A 105 7.89 2.51 -16.43
CA ILE A 105 9.20 2.27 -17.06
C ILE A 105 9.18 0.95 -17.84
N VAL A 106 8.58 -0.11 -17.30
CA VAL A 106 8.42 -1.38 -18.03
C VAL A 106 7.57 -1.18 -19.28
N ILE A 107 6.43 -0.49 -19.18
CA ILE A 107 5.58 -0.18 -20.34
C ILE A 107 6.34 0.63 -21.40
N ALA A 108 7.14 1.61 -20.99
CA ALA A 108 8.00 2.35 -21.91
C ALA A 108 9.01 1.42 -22.61
N GLY A 109 9.62 0.49 -21.87
CA GLY A 109 10.47 -0.55 -22.42
C GLY A 109 9.76 -1.46 -23.43
N ILE A 110 8.49 -1.81 -23.17
CA ILE A 110 7.66 -2.57 -24.12
C ILE A 110 7.42 -1.77 -25.40
N PHE A 111 7.13 -0.47 -25.32
CA PHE A 111 6.95 0.34 -26.53
C PHE A 111 8.24 0.56 -27.32
N MET A 112 9.40 0.54 -26.66
CA MET A 112 10.70 0.74 -27.32
C MET A 112 11.27 -0.55 -27.93
N TYR A 113 11.00 -1.72 -27.33
CA TYR A 113 11.69 -2.98 -27.63
C TYR A 113 10.76 -4.19 -27.78
N GLY A 114 9.45 -3.97 -27.79
CA GLY A 114 8.42 -5.02 -27.95
C GLY A 114 8.11 -5.36 -29.39
#